data_AF-A0A2E7H772-F1
#
_entry.id   AF-A0A2E7H772-F1
#
_cell.length_a   1.000
_cell.length_b   1.000
_cell.length_c   1.000
_cell.angle_alpha   90.00
_cell.angle_beta   90.00
_cell.angle_gamma   90.00
#
_symmetry.space_group_name_H-M   'P 1'
#
loop_
_entity.id
_entity.type
_entity.pdbx_description
1 polymer ?
#
loop_
_entity_poly.entity_id
_entity_poly.type
_entity_poly.pdbx_seq_one_letter_code
_entity_poly.pdbx_strand_id
1 'polypeptide(L)' 'MENYLEIYNWLHDIVSLGESKIDGTLLILSSHNNTTKEILFRDLFPTTLSALEFSTQQTEIEYLQATASFKYTYFEFK' A
#
# COMPACT_ATOMS: atom_id res chain seq x y z
N MET A 1 -4.21 9.84 -10.67
CA MET A 1 -4.81 8.70 -9.95
C MET A 1 -4.02 7.41 -10.14
N GLU A 2 -2.84 7.50 -10.76
CA GLU A 2 -1.95 6.37 -11.07
C GLU A 2 -1.81 5.38 -9.91
N ASN A 3 -1.43 5.85 -8.71
CA ASN A 3 -1.22 4.98 -7.55
C ASN A 3 -2.47 4.17 -7.16
N TYR A 4 -3.66 4.78 -7.23
CA TYR A 4 -4.91 4.07 -6.92
C TYR A 4 -5.19 2.99 -7.96
N LEU A 5 -5.03 3.34 -9.24
CA LEU A 5 -5.24 2.42 -10.35
C LEU A 5 -4.24 1.27 -10.33
N GLU A 6 -2.99 1.51 -9.93
CA GLU A 6 -1.95 0.49 -9.79
C GLU A 6 -2.33 -0.57 -8.75
N ILE A 7 -2.76 -0.15 -7.55
CA ILE A 7 -3.22 -1.09 -6.51
C ILE A 7 -4.50 -1.81 -6.94
N TYR A 8 -5.42 -1.12 -7.61
CA TYR A 8 -6.64 -1.73 -8.16
C TYR A 8 -6.32 -2.81 -9.20
N ASN A 9 -5.43 -2.52 -10.15
CA ASN A 9 -5.01 -3.48 -11.16
C ASN A 9 -4.29 -4.66 -10.50
N TRP A 10 -3.42 -4.40 -9.53
CA TRP A 10 -2.73 -5.46 -8.80
C TRP A 10 -3.72 -6.41 -8.08
N LEU A 11 -4.75 -5.87 -7.43
CA LEU A 11 -5.84 -6.68 -6.86
C LEU A 11 -6.54 -7.54 -7.91
N HIS A 12 -6.80 -6.98 -9.09
CA HIS A 12 -7.45 -7.70 -10.19
C HIS A 12 -6.55 -8.80 -10.78
N ASP A 13 -5.25 -8.52 -10.91
CA ASP A 13 -4.24 -9.43 -11.43
C ASP A 13 -4.04 -10.64 -10.52
N ILE A 14 -4.10 -10.47 -9.20
CA ILE A 14 -4.02 -11.59 -8.24
C ILE A 14 -5.15 -12.59 -8.48
N VAL A 15 -6.36 -12.11 -8.78
CA VAL A 15 -7.53 -12.96 -9.02
C VAL A 15 -7.50 -13.59 -10.41
N SER A 16 -7.02 -12.86 -11.42
CA SER A 16 -7.05 -13.31 -12.82
C SER A 16 -5.85 -14.15 -13.24
N LEU A 17 -4.65 -13.83 -12.73
CA LEU A 17 -3.38 -14.49 -13.09
C LEU A 17 -2.92 -15.49 -12.02
N GLY A 18 -3.53 -15.46 -10.82
CA GLY A 18 -3.32 -16.43 -9.76
C GLY A 18 -2.13 -16.13 -8.83
N GLU A 19 -1.10 -15.44 -9.30
CA GLU A 19 0.05 -15.05 -8.46
C GLU A 19 0.62 -13.69 -8.87
N SER A 20 0.52 -12.71 -7.96
CA SER A 20 1.25 -11.45 -8.04
C SER A 20 1.61 -11.02 -6.63
N LYS A 21 2.72 -11.54 -6.11
CA LYS A 21 3.28 -11.18 -4.80
C LYS A 21 4.66 -10.57 -5.02
N ILE A 22 4.98 -9.54 -4.25
CA ILE A 22 6.27 -8.84 -4.34
C ILE A 22 6.87 -8.72 -2.95
N ASP A 23 8.18 -8.57 -2.85
CA ASP A 23 8.79 -8.23 -1.56
C ASP A 23 8.69 -6.72 -1.32
N GLY A 24 8.46 -6.32 -0.06
CA GLY A 24 8.33 -4.92 0.33
C GLY A 24 9.18 -4.59 1.56
N THR A 25 9.87 -3.45 1.55
CA THR A 25 10.72 -3.03 2.66
C THR A 25 10.15 -1.79 3.34
N LEU A 26 9.93 -1.84 4.65
CA LEU A 26 9.61 -0.70 5.48
C LEU A 26 10.87 -0.15 6.15
N LEU A 27 11.14 1.12 5.88
CA LEU A 27 12.24 1.86 6.48
C LEU A 27 11.69 2.78 7.57
N ILE A 28 12.17 2.62 8.81
CA ILE A 28 11.87 3.52 9.92
C ILE A 28 13.02 4.51 10.03
N LEU A 29 12.72 5.78 9.76
CA LEU A 29 13.70 6.86 9.70
C LEU A 29 13.70 7.67 11.00
N SER A 30 14.87 8.15 11.41
CA SER A 30 15.00 9.17 12.46
C SER A 30 14.62 10.56 11.95
N SER A 31 14.50 11.54 12.85
CA SER A 31 14.27 12.95 12.50
C SER A 31 15.36 13.55 11.61
N HIS A 32 16.56 12.96 11.58
CA HIS A 32 17.67 13.34 10.71
C HIS A 32 17.72 12.53 9.40
N ASN A 33 16.63 11.84 9.05
CA ASN A 33 16.49 11.02 7.84
C ASN A 33 17.44 9.81 7.74
N ASN A 34 18.04 9.40 8.86
CA ASN A 34 18.85 8.17 8.92
C ASN A 34 17.96 6.97 9.21
N THR A 35 18.16 5.86 8.50
CA THR A 35 17.46 4.58 8.76
C THR A 35 17.83 4.03 10.13
N THR A 36 16.83 3.85 10.98
CA THR A 36 16.97 3.30 12.34
C THR A 36 16.57 1.84 12.43
N LYS A 37 15.63 1.40 11.58
CA LYS A 37 15.21 0.01 11.43
C LYS A 37 14.81 -0.24 10.00
N GLU A 38 15.07 -1.46 9.54
CA GLU A 38 14.63 -1.97 8.25
C GLU A 38 13.85 -3.27 8.49
N ILE A 39 12.64 -3.36 7.95
CA ILE A 39 11.79 -4.54 8.04
C ILE A 39 11.47 -4.98 6.61
N LEU A 40 11.85 -6.21 6.26
CA LEU A 40 11.52 -6.79 4.97
C LEU A 40 10.30 -7.70 5.11
N PHE A 41 9.27 -7.44 4.32
CA PHE A 41 8.07 -8.27 4.17
C PHE A 41 8.23 -9.13 2.92
N ARG A 42 8.09 -10.45 3.10
CA ARG A 42 8.17 -11.42 2.00
C ARG A 42 6.79 -11.73 1.46
N ASP A 43 6.70 -11.83 0.14
CA ASP A 43 5.45 -12.16 -0.57
C ASP A 43 4.29 -11.22 -0.17
N LEU A 44 4.54 -9.91 -0.15
CA LEU A 44 3.54 -8.88 0.08
C LEU A 44 2.55 -8.79 -1.09
N PHE A 45 1.26 -8.70 -0.79
CA PHE A 45 0.21 -8.45 -1.77
C PHE A 45 -0.99 -7.71 -1.14
N PRO A 46 -1.71 -6.86 -1.89
CA PRO A 46 -2.88 -6.15 -1.41
C PRO A 46 -4.05 -7.13 -1.24
N THR A 47 -4.86 -6.90 -0.22
CA THR A 47 -6.10 -7.65 0.04
C THR A 47 -7.35 -6.80 -0.07
N THR A 48 -7.22 -5.50 0.18
CA THR A 48 -8.34 -4.55 0.10
C THR A 48 -7.83 -3.18 -0.32
N LEU A 49 -8.69 -2.42 -0.97
CA LEU A 49 -8.53 -1.01 -1.30
C LEU A 49 -9.85 -0.30 -0.99
N SER A 50 -9.82 0.78 -0.22
CA SER A 50 -11.03 1.54 0.10
C SER A 50 -11.59 2.25 -1.14
N ALA A 51 -12.88 2.57 -1.10
CA ALA A 51 -13.47 3.50 -2.05
C ALA A 51 -12.85 4.89 -1.88
N LEU A 52 -12.92 5.69 -2.95
CA LEU A 52 -12.64 7.12 -2.91
C LEU A 52 -13.95 7.87 -2.70
N GLU A 53 -14.07 8.58 -1.58
CA GLU A 53 -15.24 9.39 -1.28
C GLU A 53 -15.10 10.77 -1.92
N PHE A 54 -16.11 11.17 -2.69
CA PHE A 54 -16.17 12.49 -3.33
C PHE A 54 -17.37 13.26 -2.77
N SER A 55 -17.11 14.40 -2.14
CA SER A 55 -18.15 15.27 -1.60
C SER A 55 -18.07 16.67 -2.19
N THR A 56 -19.17 17.15 -2.77
CA THR A 56 -19.29 18.52 -3.28
C THR A 56 -19.77 19.51 -2.21
N GLN A 57 -20.04 19.03 -0.99
CA GLN A 57 -20.54 19.84 0.13
C GLN A 57 -19.42 20.37 1.04
N GLN A 58 -18.17 20.02 0.75
CA GLN A 58 -17.02 20.47 1.54
C GLN A 58 -16.65 21.90 1.17
N THR A 59 -16.59 22.75 2.19
CA THR A 59 -16.14 24.14 2.10
C THR A 59 -14.62 24.29 2.12
N GLU A 60 -13.91 23.20 2.46
CA GLU A 60 -12.45 23.12 2.52
C GLU A 60 -11.93 22.10 1.50
N ILE A 61 -10.68 22.25 1.08
CA ILE A 61 -10.02 21.31 0.17
C ILE A 61 -9.64 20.05 0.96
N GLU A 62 -10.34 18.94 0.73
CA GLU A 62 -9.94 17.64 1.23
C GLU A 62 -9.14 16.87 0.16
N TYR A 63 -7.96 16.40 0.52
CA TYR A 63 -7.19 15.53 -0.37
C TYR A 63 -7.81 14.13 -0.39
N LEU A 64 -7.99 13.58 -1.59
CA LEU A 64 -8.45 12.21 -1.76
C LEU A 64 -7.47 11.23 -1.10
N GLN A 65 -8.00 10.43 -0.18
CA GLN A 65 -7.26 9.42 0.54
C GLN A 65 -7.93 8.07 0.30
N ALA A 66 -7.09 7.04 0.13
CA ALA A 66 -7.52 5.66 0.08
C ALA A 66 -6.66 4.83 1.02
N THR A 67 -7.29 3.88 1.70
CA THR A 67 -6.62 2.92 2.57
C THR A 67 -6.50 1.59 1.83
N ALA A 68 -5.27 1.14 1.59
CA ALA A 68 -4.98 -0.20 1.12
C ALA A 68 -4.48 -1.06 2.29
N SER A 69 -4.95 -2.31 2.38
CA SER A 69 -4.42 -3.30 3.33
C SER A 69 -3.69 -4.40 2.60
N PHE A 70 -2.59 -4.86 3.18
CA PHE A 70 -1.71 -5.87 2.60
C PHE A 70 -1.57 -7.06 3.53
N LYS A 71 -1.34 -8.23 2.95
CA LYS A 71 -0.87 -9.42 3.64
C LYS A 71 0.48 -9.83 3.10
N TYR A 72 1.22 -10.57 3.90
CA TYR A 72 2.56 -11.07 3.63
C TYR A 72 2.72 -12.45 4.25
N THR A 73 3.69 -13.23 3.78
CA THR A 73 3.94 -14.57 4.36
C THR A 73 4.66 -14.46 5.71
N TYR A 74 5.74 -13.70 5.78
CA TYR A 74 6.47 -13.40 7.01
C TYR A 74 7.26 -12.09 6.86
N PHE A 75 7.82 -11.62 7.97
CA PHE A 75 8.70 -10.46 7.99
C PHE A 75 10.02 -10.77 8.70
N GLU A 76 11.09 -10.09 8.30
CA GLU A 76 12.40 -10.17 8.94
C GLU A 76 12.96 -8.78 9.25
N PHE A 77 13.61 -8.66 10.41
CA PHE A 77 14.39 -7.47 10.75
C PHE A 77 15.78 -7.61 10.12
N LYS A 78 16.22 -6.54 9.44
CA LYS A 78 17.60 -6.42 8.97
C LYS A 78 18.45 -5.60 9.92
#